data_AF-A0A2U2XD01-F1
#
_entry.id   AF-A0A2U2XD01-F1
#
_cell.length_a   1.000
_cell.length_b   1.000
_cell.length_c   1.000
_cell.angle_alpha   90.00
_cell.angle_beta   90.00
_cell.angle_gamma   90.00
#
_symmetry.space_group_name_H-M   'P 1'
#
loop_
_entity.id
_entity.type
_entity.pdbx_description
1 polymer ?
#
loop_
_entity_poly.entity_id
_entity_poly.type
_entity_poly.pdbx_seq_one_letter_code
_entity_poly.pdbx_strand_id
1 'polypeptide(L)'
;MKNVAFLIASGLLMFSCSNEKNQTEEDIQTEKEEIQETVSDSTPDAEWNGEYMKIKDEEEPKVKRKSQGSDFYSMGRVDLKIGENQVDFKLFERKKNALTFTNESITAFIRSAFNEDIKVRFKKKDIVINHKGKYKADPSEKANNSFSMTILAGEQGKQKEYTLESGEAEIIAFSPRLGTLEMKIKSIFVKKDGTKQNGEGMIKMNFENAVMTAI
;
A
#
# COMPACT_ATOMS: atom_id res chain seq x y z
N MET A 1 -31.94 -20.42 37.71
CA MET A 1 -33.31 -20.90 37.37
C MET A 1 -34.28 -19.72 37.41
N LYS A 2 -35.26 -19.72 36.49
CA LYS A 2 -36.28 -18.70 36.13
C LYS A 2 -35.78 -17.67 35.09
N ASN A 3 -35.95 -17.94 33.79
CA ASN A 3 -37.12 -17.73 32.91
C ASN A 3 -37.39 -16.23 32.72
N VAL A 4 -37.50 -15.69 31.50
CA VAL A 4 -38.64 -15.86 30.59
C VAL A 4 -38.24 -15.51 29.14
N ALA A 5 -38.75 -16.29 28.20
CA ALA A 5 -38.68 -16.09 26.76
C ALA A 5 -39.69 -15.05 26.26
N PHE A 6 -39.41 -14.39 25.12
CA PHE A 6 -40.45 -13.81 24.27
C PHE A 6 -40.11 -14.06 22.80
N LEU A 7 -40.94 -14.90 22.17
CA LEU A 7 -41.09 -15.13 20.74
C LEU A 7 -42.22 -14.22 20.23
N ILE A 8 -42.15 -13.83 18.95
CA ILE A 8 -43.23 -13.57 17.94
C ILE A 8 -42.50 -12.84 16.79
N ALA A 9 -42.20 -13.44 15.63
CA ALA A 9 -43.02 -14.02 14.56
C ALA A 9 -43.65 -12.98 13.58
N SER A 10 -43.38 -13.25 12.30
CA SER A 10 -44.23 -13.00 11.10
C SER A 10 -44.04 -11.73 10.29
N GLY A 11 -43.73 -11.95 9.00
CA GLY A 11 -43.82 -10.96 7.93
C GLY A 11 -43.42 -11.56 6.58
N LEU A 12 -44.27 -12.42 6.02
CA LEU A 12 -44.20 -12.90 4.64
C LEU A 12 -44.07 -11.72 3.66
N LEU A 13 -43.13 -11.79 2.72
CA LEU A 13 -43.25 -11.10 1.44
C LEU A 13 -43.32 -12.13 0.32
N MET A 14 -44.45 -12.04 -0.38
CA MET A 14 -44.95 -12.93 -1.42
C MET A 14 -44.09 -12.86 -2.67
N PHE A 15 -43.76 -14.04 -3.22
CA PHE A 15 -43.41 -14.20 -4.62
C PHE A 15 -44.69 -14.07 -5.47
N SER A 16 -44.65 -13.27 -6.53
CA SER A 16 -45.63 -13.34 -7.62
C SER A 16 -45.04 -12.88 -8.95
N CYS A 17 -45.73 -13.30 -10.02
CA CYS A 17 -45.35 -13.47 -11.44
C CYS A 17 -44.63 -14.82 -11.69
N SER A 18 -45.25 -15.94 -12.11
CA SER A 18 -46.37 -16.20 -13.05
C SER A 18 -46.13 -15.53 -14.41
N ASN A 19 -46.14 -16.15 -15.59
CA ASN A 19 -46.55 -17.45 -16.14
C ASN A 19 -45.98 -17.46 -17.60
N GLU A 20 -45.54 -18.54 -18.26
CA GLU A 20 -46.26 -19.36 -19.26
C GLU A 20 -45.23 -20.35 -19.89
N LYS A 21 -45.44 -21.69 -19.84
CA LYS A 21 -45.87 -22.61 -20.94
C LYS A 21 -45.07 -22.48 -22.26
N ASN A 22 -44.58 -23.50 -22.96
CA ASN A 22 -44.99 -24.91 -23.15
C ASN A 22 -43.91 -25.65 -23.99
N GLN A 23 -43.70 -26.97 -23.75
CA GLN A 23 -43.49 -28.12 -24.68
C GLN A 23 -42.41 -28.06 -25.80
N THR A 24 -41.72 -29.12 -26.29
CA THR A 24 -41.50 -30.57 -26.02
C THR A 24 -40.59 -31.09 -27.19
N GLU A 25 -39.64 -32.02 -26.90
CA GLU A 25 -38.96 -33.04 -27.80
C GLU A 25 -38.26 -32.57 -29.11
N GLU A 26 -37.27 -33.23 -29.73
CA GLU A 26 -36.42 -34.43 -29.55
C GLU A 26 -35.27 -34.34 -30.59
N ASP A 27 -34.14 -34.98 -30.27
CA ASP A 27 -33.12 -35.63 -31.12
C ASP A 27 -32.53 -34.98 -32.40
N ILE A 28 -31.18 -34.97 -32.46
CA ILE A 28 -30.38 -35.85 -33.35
C ILE A 28 -28.88 -35.73 -32.95
N GLN A 29 -28.30 -36.88 -32.58
CA GLN A 29 -26.86 -37.13 -32.47
C GLN A 29 -26.16 -37.01 -33.83
N THR A 30 -24.93 -36.49 -33.87
CA THR A 30 -23.85 -37.09 -34.70
C THR A 30 -22.47 -36.68 -34.16
N GLU A 31 -21.72 -37.68 -33.66
CA GLU A 31 -20.28 -37.64 -33.45
C GLU A 31 -19.54 -37.32 -34.76
N LYS A 32 -18.49 -36.49 -34.69
CA LYS A 32 -17.35 -36.60 -35.60
C LYS A 32 -16.05 -36.22 -34.91
N GLU A 33 -15.09 -37.09 -35.16
CA GLU A 33 -13.79 -37.29 -34.52
C GLU A 33 -12.82 -36.11 -34.55
N GLU A 34 -11.85 -36.26 -33.66
CA GLU A 34 -10.58 -35.56 -33.49
C GLU A 34 -9.90 -35.10 -34.79
N ILE A 35 -9.39 -33.85 -34.75
CA ILE A 35 -8.11 -33.51 -35.37
C ILE A 35 -7.30 -32.73 -34.32
N GLN A 36 -6.29 -33.39 -33.76
CA GLN A 36 -5.15 -32.72 -33.14
C GLN A 36 -4.29 -32.11 -34.24
N GLU A 37 -4.14 -30.78 -34.22
CA GLU A 37 -3.00 -30.12 -34.84
C GLU A 37 -2.28 -29.26 -33.80
N THR A 38 -1.00 -29.55 -33.66
CA THR A 38 0.00 -28.95 -32.78
C THR A 38 0.33 -27.50 -33.14
N VAL A 39 0.22 -26.62 -32.14
CA VAL A 39 1.03 -25.42 -31.81
C VAL A 39 1.55 -24.56 -32.96
N SER A 40 0.98 -23.35 -33.09
CA SER A 40 1.69 -22.15 -33.59
C SER A 40 0.87 -20.89 -33.32
N ASP A 41 1.33 -20.07 -32.35
CA ASP A 41 0.94 -18.67 -32.06
C ASP A 41 -0.57 -18.36 -31.95
N SER A 42 -1.19 -18.84 -30.87
CA SER A 42 -2.53 -18.37 -30.48
C SER A 42 -2.46 -16.91 -30.01
N THR A 43 -2.87 -15.99 -30.87
CA THR A 43 -3.22 -14.62 -30.47
C THR A 43 -4.28 -14.68 -29.37
N PRO A 44 -4.18 -13.82 -28.34
CA PRO A 44 -5.09 -13.89 -27.20
C PRO A 44 -6.54 -13.62 -27.59
N ASP A 45 -7.46 -14.39 -26.99
CA ASP A 45 -8.91 -14.22 -27.15
C ASP A 45 -9.34 -12.82 -26.69
N ALA A 46 -9.94 -12.03 -27.58
CA ALA A 46 -10.37 -10.68 -27.28
C ALA A 46 -11.91 -10.59 -27.30
N GLU A 47 -12.49 -10.03 -26.22
CA GLU A 47 -13.92 -9.75 -26.11
C GLU A 47 -14.20 -8.25 -26.28
N TRP A 48 -15.27 -7.95 -27.00
CA TRP A 48 -15.75 -6.58 -27.20
C TRP A 48 -16.46 -6.07 -25.94
N ASN A 49 -15.99 -4.95 -25.37
CA ASN A 49 -16.59 -4.36 -24.16
C ASN A 49 -17.47 -3.12 -24.44
N GLY A 50 -17.75 -2.80 -25.71
CA GLY A 50 -18.55 -1.64 -26.11
C GLY A 50 -17.73 -0.44 -26.63
N GLU A 51 -16.42 -0.38 -26.38
CA GLU A 51 -15.55 0.69 -26.89
C GLU A 51 -14.28 0.17 -27.60
N TYR A 52 -13.72 -0.96 -27.14
CA TYR A 52 -12.53 -1.57 -27.75
C TYR A 52 -12.49 -3.08 -27.53
N MET A 53 -11.63 -3.77 -28.29
CA MET A 53 -11.33 -5.18 -28.11
C MET A 53 -10.40 -5.36 -26.91
N LYS A 54 -10.85 -6.09 -25.89
CA LYS A 54 -10.04 -6.38 -24.69
C LYS A 54 -9.57 -7.83 -24.70
N ILE A 55 -8.26 -8.02 -24.71
CA ILE A 55 -7.61 -9.32 -24.54
C ILE A 55 -7.94 -9.90 -23.16
N LYS A 56 -8.38 -11.17 -23.14
CA LYS A 56 -8.53 -11.96 -21.91
C LYS A 56 -7.16 -12.43 -21.45
N ASP A 57 -6.48 -11.62 -20.67
CA ASP A 57 -5.37 -12.12 -19.87
C ASP A 57 -5.92 -13.08 -18.80
N GLU A 58 -5.30 -14.25 -18.68
CA GLU A 58 -5.56 -15.23 -17.63
C GLU A 58 -5.63 -14.53 -16.27
N GLU A 59 -6.63 -14.90 -15.47
CA GLU A 59 -7.11 -14.16 -14.31
C GLU A 59 -5.99 -13.74 -13.34
N GLU A 60 -5.52 -12.49 -13.45
CA GLU A 60 -4.91 -11.82 -12.30
C GLU A 60 -5.93 -11.87 -11.16
N PRO A 61 -5.51 -12.22 -9.92
CA PRO A 61 -6.42 -12.31 -8.80
C PRO A 61 -7.06 -10.94 -8.56
N LYS A 62 -8.29 -10.77 -9.07
CA LYS A 62 -9.11 -9.59 -8.80
C LYS A 62 -9.53 -9.67 -7.35
N VAL A 63 -8.70 -9.12 -6.47
CA VAL A 63 -9.13 -8.73 -5.13
C VAL A 63 -10.25 -7.70 -5.34
N LYS A 64 -11.51 -8.15 -5.35
CA LYS A 64 -12.68 -7.27 -5.36
C LYS A 64 -12.72 -6.50 -4.04
N ARG A 65 -11.93 -5.43 -3.94
CA ARG A 65 -11.98 -4.50 -2.82
C ARG A 65 -13.21 -3.62 -3.00
N LYS A 66 -14.17 -3.80 -2.10
CA LYS A 66 -15.35 -2.95 -2.01
C LYS A 66 -14.89 -1.51 -1.79
N SER A 67 -15.34 -0.61 -2.65
CA SER A 67 -15.19 0.84 -2.50
C SER A 67 -15.73 1.26 -1.14
N GLN A 68 -14.84 1.61 -0.21
CA GLN A 68 -15.14 2.48 0.91
C GLN A 68 -14.72 3.88 0.45
N GLY A 69 -15.70 4.77 0.32
CA GLY A 69 -15.52 6.08 -0.30
C GLY A 69 -14.36 6.90 0.29
N SER A 70 -13.63 7.59 -0.59
CA SER A 70 -12.85 8.81 -0.35
C SER A 70 -11.67 8.83 0.64
N ASP A 71 -11.31 7.75 1.34
CA ASP A 71 -10.31 7.83 2.43
C ASP A 71 -8.87 7.42 2.07
N PHE A 72 -8.65 6.86 0.88
CA PHE A 72 -7.32 6.40 0.43
C PHE A 72 -6.86 7.17 -0.80
N TYR A 73 -5.65 7.72 -0.75
CA TYR A 73 -5.07 8.53 -1.83
C TYR A 73 -3.70 8.00 -2.22
N SER A 74 -3.35 8.17 -3.50
CA SER A 74 -1.97 8.03 -3.94
C SER A 74 -1.23 9.33 -3.61
N MET A 75 -0.47 9.31 -2.51
CA MET A 75 0.37 10.44 -2.08
C MET A 75 1.81 10.32 -2.61
N GLY A 76 2.11 9.26 -3.34
CA GLY A 76 3.46 8.91 -3.74
C GLY A 76 3.68 7.41 -3.67
N ARG A 77 4.92 7.00 -3.44
CA ARG A 77 5.34 5.61 -3.33
C ARG A 77 6.42 5.46 -2.27
N VAL A 78 6.31 4.41 -1.47
CA VAL A 78 7.38 3.95 -0.60
C VAL A 78 7.74 2.53 -1.00
N ASP A 79 8.97 2.34 -1.44
CA ASP A 79 9.54 1.03 -1.73
C ASP A 79 10.71 0.80 -0.78
N LEU A 80 10.57 -0.12 0.18
CA LEU A 80 11.65 -0.52 1.06
C LEU A 80 11.76 -2.04 1.07
N LYS A 81 12.97 -2.55 0.93
CA LYS A 81 13.30 -3.96 1.14
C LYS A 81 14.09 -4.06 2.43
N ILE A 82 13.66 -4.91 3.36
CA ILE A 82 14.36 -5.14 4.65
C ILE A 82 14.50 -6.65 4.86
N GLY A 83 15.72 -7.16 4.64
CA GLY A 83 15.99 -8.58 4.51
C GLY A 83 15.15 -9.18 3.39
N GLU A 84 14.31 -10.16 3.74
CA GLU A 84 13.36 -10.81 2.83
C GLU A 84 12.00 -10.11 2.78
N ASN A 85 11.73 -9.15 3.67
CA ASN A 85 10.44 -8.47 3.70
C ASN A 85 10.46 -7.31 2.70
N GLN A 86 9.41 -7.23 1.89
CA GLN A 86 9.16 -6.08 1.01
C GLN A 86 8.06 -5.23 1.63
N VAL A 87 8.34 -3.95 1.78
CA VAL A 87 7.41 -2.91 2.24
C VAL A 87 7.14 -2.01 1.04
N ASP A 88 5.99 -2.19 0.42
CA ASP A 88 5.56 -1.43 -0.77
C ASP A 88 4.25 -0.70 -0.44
N PHE A 89 4.34 0.59 -0.11
CA PHE A 89 3.17 1.42 0.14
C PHE A 89 2.77 2.17 -1.12
N LYS A 90 1.57 1.85 -1.61
CA LYS A 90 0.92 2.54 -2.75
C LYS A 90 -0.37 3.25 -2.36
N LEU A 91 -0.96 2.90 -1.22
CA LEU A 91 -2.21 3.45 -0.70
C LEU A 91 -1.99 4.03 0.69
N PHE A 92 -2.42 5.28 0.89
CA PHE A 92 -2.14 6.06 2.08
C PHE A 92 -3.40 6.66 2.69
N GLU A 93 -3.41 6.79 4.01
CA GLU A 93 -4.46 7.53 4.73
C GLU A 93 -4.09 9.01 4.83
N ARG A 94 -4.69 9.83 3.96
CA ARG A 94 -4.34 11.25 3.75
C ARG A 94 -4.12 12.06 5.03
N LYS A 95 -5.07 12.02 5.98
CA LYS A 95 -5.02 12.82 7.23
C LYS A 95 -3.94 12.38 8.21
N LYS A 96 -3.38 11.18 8.05
CA LYS A 96 -2.39 10.62 8.98
C LYS A 96 -0.95 10.77 8.46
N ASN A 97 -0.76 11.25 7.23
CA ASN A 97 0.57 11.51 6.67
C ASN A 97 0.94 12.99 6.90
N ALA A 98 2.11 13.25 7.48
CA ALA A 98 2.53 14.61 7.82
C ALA A 98 4.03 14.82 7.61
N LEU A 99 4.38 16.02 7.14
CA LEU A 99 5.74 16.51 7.02
C LEU A 99 5.90 17.71 7.96
N THR A 100 6.67 17.54 9.01
CA THR A 100 6.98 18.64 9.93
C THR A 100 8.44 19.03 9.78
N PHE A 101 8.72 20.32 9.90
CA PHE A 101 10.10 20.79 9.80
C PHE A 101 10.35 22.01 10.68
N THR A 102 11.61 22.12 11.12
CA THR A 102 12.18 23.27 11.79
C THR A 102 13.44 23.69 11.03
N ASN A 103 14.11 24.75 11.46
CA ASN A 103 15.40 25.12 10.88
C ASN A 103 16.48 24.02 11.07
N GLU A 104 16.27 23.08 11.98
CA GLU A 104 17.26 22.05 12.35
C GLU A 104 16.83 20.62 12.00
N SER A 105 15.56 20.39 11.64
CA SER A 105 15.06 19.05 11.39
C SER A 105 13.93 18.97 10.37
N ILE A 106 13.85 17.83 9.69
CA ILE A 106 12.71 17.43 8.86
C ILE A 106 12.22 16.10 9.41
N THR A 107 10.93 15.98 9.70
CA THR A 107 10.30 14.73 10.13
C THR A 107 9.18 14.39 9.17
N ALA A 108 9.23 13.20 8.58
CA ALA A 108 8.13 12.65 7.80
C ALA A 108 7.52 11.49 8.57
N PHE A 109 6.21 11.57 8.78
CA PHE A 109 5.38 10.50 9.30
C PHE A 109 4.47 10.02 8.19
N ILE A 110 4.64 8.76 7.80
CA ILE A 110 3.94 8.12 6.68
C ILE A 110 3.14 6.97 7.24
N ARG A 111 1.84 6.92 6.95
CA ARG A 111 0.94 5.83 7.33
C ARG A 111 0.23 5.27 6.11
N SER A 112 0.37 3.97 5.89
CA SER A 112 -0.32 3.23 4.83
C SER A 112 -1.79 3.02 5.19
N ALA A 113 -2.60 2.67 4.18
CA ALA A 113 -3.98 2.22 4.34
C ALA A 113 -4.15 0.95 5.19
N PHE A 114 -3.05 0.25 5.49
CA PHE A 114 -3.04 -1.01 6.23
C PHE A 114 -2.46 -0.87 7.64
N ASN A 115 -2.48 0.36 8.19
CA ASN A 115 -1.94 0.71 9.50
C ASN A 115 -0.45 0.41 9.67
N GLU A 116 0.30 0.46 8.58
CA GLU A 116 1.76 0.38 8.60
C GLU A 116 2.33 1.79 8.66
N ASP A 117 3.41 1.96 9.43
CA ASP A 117 3.96 3.27 9.76
C ASP A 117 5.42 3.37 9.40
N ILE A 118 5.81 4.53 8.89
CA ILE A 118 7.21 4.92 8.73
C ILE A 118 7.36 6.30 9.36
N LYS A 119 8.28 6.42 10.31
CA LYS A 119 8.73 7.70 10.83
C LYS A 119 10.19 7.86 10.46
N VAL A 120 10.51 8.91 9.71
CA VAL A 120 11.89 9.29 9.41
C VAL A 120 12.13 10.71 9.91
N ARG A 121 13.26 10.92 10.58
CA ARG A 121 13.68 12.23 11.08
C ARG A 121 15.09 12.50 10.61
N PHE A 122 15.28 13.63 9.94
CA PHE A 122 16.57 14.18 9.58
C PHE A 122 16.92 15.34 10.51
N LYS A 123 18.19 15.44 10.87
CA LYS A 123 18.72 16.53 11.68
C LYS A 123 19.93 17.16 10.99
N LYS A 124 19.81 18.44 10.65
CA LYS A 124 20.90 19.23 10.08
C LYS A 124 20.64 20.70 10.35
N LYS A 125 21.66 21.45 10.72
CA LYS A 125 21.56 22.91 10.82
C LYS A 125 21.16 23.50 9.46
N ASP A 126 20.21 24.43 9.46
CA ASP A 126 19.67 25.11 8.28
C ASP A 126 19.12 24.14 7.22
N ILE A 127 18.53 23.02 7.66
CA ILE A 127 18.10 21.93 6.77
C ILE A 127 17.05 22.37 5.76
N VAL A 128 16.19 23.34 6.08
CA VAL A 128 15.14 23.81 5.16
C VAL A 128 15.74 24.35 3.86
N ILE A 129 16.86 25.07 3.97
CA ILE A 129 17.59 25.65 2.84
C ILE A 129 18.59 24.63 2.28
N ASN A 130 19.29 23.90 3.16
CA ASN A 130 20.40 23.01 2.83
C ASN A 130 20.03 21.53 3.00
N HIS A 131 18.85 21.10 2.53
CA HIS A 131 18.32 19.75 2.74
C HIS A 131 19.03 18.66 1.94
N LYS A 132 19.61 18.98 0.78
CA LYS A 132 20.15 17.94 -0.11
C LYS A 132 21.42 17.31 0.46
N GLY A 133 21.60 16.03 0.14
CA GLY A 133 22.82 15.28 0.40
C GLY A 133 22.63 14.10 1.35
N LYS A 134 23.77 13.54 1.78
CA LYS A 134 23.84 12.32 2.58
C LYS A 134 23.85 12.61 4.08
N TYR A 135 23.11 11.78 4.80
CA TYR A 135 22.91 11.80 6.24
C TYR A 135 23.34 10.46 6.81
N LYS A 136 24.04 10.47 7.93
CA LYS A 136 24.45 9.24 8.62
C LYS A 136 23.40 8.82 9.62
N ALA A 137 23.20 7.51 9.76
CA ALA A 137 22.30 6.97 10.77
C ALA A 137 22.75 7.40 12.17
N ASP A 138 21.84 7.97 12.95
CA ASP A 138 22.00 8.24 14.37
C ASP A 138 20.70 7.88 15.11
N PRO A 139 20.61 6.66 15.66
CA PRO A 139 19.45 6.23 16.43
C PRO A 139 19.20 7.08 17.69
N SER A 140 20.21 7.83 18.16
CA SER A 140 20.08 8.70 19.35
C SER A 140 19.49 10.08 19.05
N GLU A 141 19.37 10.47 17.78
CA GLU A 141 18.85 11.76 17.30
C GLU A 141 19.62 13.00 17.81
N LYS A 142 20.87 12.82 18.23
CA LYS A 142 21.70 13.89 18.83
C LYS A 142 22.61 14.55 17.81
N ALA A 143 23.24 13.76 16.94
CA ALA A 143 24.26 14.21 16.00
C ALA A 143 23.68 15.16 14.93
N ASN A 144 24.48 16.12 14.51
CA ASN A 144 24.17 16.97 13.36
C ASN A 144 24.48 16.20 12.06
N ASN A 145 23.78 16.55 10.97
CA ASN A 145 23.86 15.86 9.68
C ASN A 145 23.58 14.36 9.78
N SER A 146 22.49 14.02 10.45
CA SER A 146 22.10 12.65 10.77
C SER A 146 20.64 12.35 10.43
N PHE A 147 20.27 11.08 10.47
CA PHE A 147 18.87 10.65 10.39
C PHE A 147 18.57 9.47 11.32
N SER A 148 17.32 9.39 11.77
CA SER A 148 16.74 8.24 12.45
C SER A 148 15.51 7.76 11.68
N MET A 149 15.19 6.47 11.82
CA MET A 149 14.03 5.87 11.16
C MET A 149 13.47 4.72 11.97
N THR A 150 12.14 4.66 12.04
CA THR A 150 11.39 3.50 12.53
C THR A 150 10.33 3.10 11.52
N ILE A 151 10.12 1.79 11.40
CA ILE A 151 9.20 1.19 10.43
C ILE A 151 8.38 0.14 11.16
N LEU A 152 7.07 0.22 11.06
CA LEU A 152 6.12 -0.80 11.49
C LEU A 152 5.42 -1.33 10.24
N ALA A 153 5.69 -2.57 9.85
CA ALA A 153 5.18 -3.14 8.60
C ALA A 153 4.66 -4.57 8.76
N GLY A 154 3.74 -4.98 7.88
CA GLY A 154 3.12 -6.31 7.88
C GLY A 154 1.63 -6.31 8.24
N GLU A 155 1.05 -7.52 8.25
CA GLU A 155 -0.38 -7.71 8.54
C GLU A 155 -0.76 -7.22 9.94
N GLN A 156 -1.97 -6.67 10.06
CA GLN A 156 -2.53 -6.22 11.33
C GLN A 156 -2.48 -7.37 12.37
N GLY A 157 -1.85 -7.12 13.52
CA GLY A 157 -1.66 -8.12 14.58
C GLY A 157 -0.39 -8.98 14.45
N LYS A 158 0.31 -8.92 13.31
CA LYS A 158 1.62 -9.57 13.07
C LYS A 158 2.69 -8.58 12.59
N GLN A 159 2.48 -7.30 12.86
CA GLN A 159 3.37 -6.24 12.42
C GLN A 159 4.76 -6.41 13.04
N LYS A 160 5.77 -6.22 12.21
CA LYS A 160 7.18 -6.22 12.59
C LYS A 160 7.65 -4.79 12.70
N GLU A 161 8.33 -4.50 13.80
CA GLU A 161 8.95 -3.20 14.02
C GLU A 161 10.45 -3.29 13.71
N TYR A 162 10.94 -2.32 12.96
CA TYR A 162 12.32 -2.17 12.53
C TYR A 162 12.81 -0.79 12.93
N THR A 163 13.93 -0.75 13.65
CA THR A 163 14.59 0.49 14.08
C THR A 163 15.93 0.60 13.38
N LEU A 164 16.23 1.78 12.84
CA LEU A 164 17.53 2.06 12.25
C LEU A 164 18.66 1.84 13.27
N GLU A 165 19.72 1.16 12.87
CA GLU A 165 20.95 1.03 13.66
C GLU A 165 22.12 1.77 13.01
N SER A 166 22.36 1.54 11.72
CA SER A 166 23.47 2.15 10.99
C SER A 166 23.17 2.29 9.50
N GLY A 167 23.93 3.12 8.78
CA GLY A 167 23.77 3.32 7.33
C GLY A 167 23.69 4.77 6.91
N GLU A 168 23.19 4.99 5.70
CA GLU A 168 23.07 6.30 5.08
C GLU A 168 21.69 6.50 4.44
N ALA A 169 21.22 7.73 4.48
CA ALA A 169 20.08 8.20 3.71
C ALA A 169 20.48 9.44 2.92
N GLU A 170 19.93 9.59 1.72
CA GLU A 170 20.16 10.75 0.85
C GLU A 170 18.84 11.44 0.56
N ILE A 171 18.73 12.72 0.92
CA ILE A 171 17.62 13.56 0.47
C ILE A 171 17.97 14.07 -0.93
N ILE A 172 17.16 13.66 -1.91
CA ILE A 172 17.29 14.03 -3.32
C ILE A 172 16.52 15.33 -3.58
N ALA A 173 15.29 15.40 -3.09
CA ALA A 173 14.44 16.57 -3.21
C ALA A 173 13.61 16.77 -1.94
N PHE A 174 13.51 18.02 -1.51
CA PHE A 174 12.58 18.42 -0.46
C PHE A 174 12.02 19.80 -0.80
N SER A 175 10.71 19.95 -0.64
CA SER A 175 10.03 21.22 -0.86
C SER A 175 9.00 21.44 0.25
N PRO A 176 9.27 22.37 1.20
CA PRO A 176 8.29 22.78 2.20
C PRO A 176 6.98 23.25 1.57
N ARG A 177 7.08 24.01 0.46
CA ARG A 177 5.93 24.62 -0.22
C ARG A 177 5.06 23.59 -0.92
N LEU A 178 5.66 22.59 -1.54
CA LEU A 178 4.93 21.53 -2.26
C LEU A 178 4.63 20.32 -1.37
N GLY A 179 5.13 20.33 -0.12
CA GLY A 179 5.07 19.18 0.77
C GLY A 179 5.78 17.95 0.21
N THR A 180 6.80 18.11 -0.63
CA THR A 180 7.45 16.97 -1.29
C THR A 180 8.69 16.51 -0.50
N LEU A 181 8.86 15.20 -0.36
CA LEU A 181 10.10 14.56 0.09
C LEU A 181 10.43 13.39 -0.84
N GLU A 182 11.62 13.43 -1.42
CA GLU A 182 12.22 12.34 -2.18
C GLU A 182 13.57 11.97 -1.57
N MET A 183 13.72 10.72 -1.18
CA MET A 183 14.92 10.23 -0.53
C MET A 183 15.20 8.76 -0.83
N LYS A 184 16.49 8.40 -0.77
CA LYS A 184 16.98 7.01 -0.85
C LYS A 184 17.60 6.60 0.49
N ILE A 185 17.47 5.33 0.83
CA ILE A 185 18.00 4.76 2.06
C ILE A 185 18.79 3.51 1.72
N LYS A 186 19.93 3.33 2.40
CA LYS A 186 20.66 2.07 2.48
C LYS A 186 21.21 1.91 3.88
N SER A 187 20.67 0.96 4.65
CA SER A 187 20.87 0.91 6.09
C SER A 187 20.72 -0.49 6.67
N ILE A 188 21.14 -0.65 7.93
CA ILE A 188 20.93 -1.82 8.75
C ILE A 188 19.83 -1.48 9.76
N PHE A 189 18.80 -2.32 9.79
CA PHE A 189 17.68 -2.23 10.71
C PHE A 189 17.73 -3.35 11.73
N VAL A 190 17.30 -3.06 12.94
CA VAL A 190 17.22 -4.00 14.06
C VAL A 190 15.76 -4.24 14.41
N LYS A 191 15.39 -5.51 14.51
CA LYS A 191 14.07 -5.92 15.02
C LYS A 191 14.04 -5.89 16.54
N LYS A 192 12.84 -6.03 17.12
CA LYS A 192 12.65 -6.17 18.58
C LYS A 192 13.47 -7.30 19.22
N ASP A 193 13.72 -8.37 18.47
CA ASP A 193 14.51 -9.52 18.92
C ASP A 193 16.04 -9.29 18.82
N GLY A 194 16.47 -8.11 18.37
CA GLY A 194 17.89 -7.77 18.17
C GLY A 194 18.46 -8.22 16.81
N THR A 195 17.69 -8.92 15.99
CA THR A 195 18.15 -9.40 14.68
C THR A 195 18.37 -8.23 13.73
N LYS A 196 19.54 -8.21 13.11
CA LYS A 196 19.96 -7.21 12.13
C LYS A 196 19.55 -7.61 10.73
N GLN A 197 19.00 -6.69 9.97
CA GLN A 197 18.64 -6.87 8.57
C GLN A 197 19.10 -5.69 7.74
N ASN A 198 19.78 -5.97 6.63
CA ASN A 198 20.06 -4.96 5.63
C ASN A 198 18.73 -4.50 5.01
N GLY A 199 18.61 -3.21 4.79
CA GLY A 199 17.50 -2.66 4.06
C GLY A 199 17.90 -1.50 3.16
N GLU A 200 17.18 -1.38 2.06
CA GLU A 200 17.38 -0.34 1.07
C GLU A 200 16.07 0.04 0.43
N GLY A 201 16.01 1.24 -0.14
CA GLY A 201 14.86 1.65 -0.92
C GLY A 201 14.72 3.14 -1.07
N MET A 202 13.51 3.56 -1.40
CA MET A 202 13.19 4.92 -1.82
C MET A 202 11.82 5.34 -1.27
N ILE A 203 11.76 6.56 -0.78
CA ILE A 203 10.53 7.23 -0.38
C ILE A 203 10.38 8.42 -1.32
N LYS A 204 9.27 8.47 -2.05
CA LYS A 204 8.89 9.61 -2.89
C LYS A 204 7.45 9.97 -2.58
N MET A 205 7.26 11.02 -1.80
CA MET A 205 5.96 11.39 -1.21
C MET A 205 5.67 12.87 -1.40
N ASN A 206 4.39 13.17 -1.60
CA ASN A 206 3.77 14.48 -1.52
C ASN A 206 2.82 14.48 -0.32
N PHE A 207 3.21 15.21 0.71
CA PHE A 207 2.44 15.41 1.94
C PHE A 207 1.49 16.58 1.75
N GLU A 208 0.25 16.43 2.20
CA GLU A 208 -0.67 17.56 2.24
C GLU A 208 -0.34 18.55 3.34
N ASN A 209 0.01 18.02 4.51
CA ASN A 209 0.33 18.82 5.67
C ASN A 209 1.85 18.93 5.77
N ALA A 210 2.36 20.05 5.27
CA ALA A 210 3.74 20.48 5.45
C ALA A 210 3.75 21.65 6.44
N VAL A 211 4.10 21.38 7.69
CA VAL A 211 3.98 22.35 8.79
C VAL A 211 5.35 22.72 9.34
N MET A 212 5.65 24.02 9.33
CA MET A 212 6.76 24.54 10.09
C MET A 212 6.35 24.66 11.56
N THR A 213 7.09 24.02 12.45
CA THR A 213 6.87 24.15 13.90
C THR A 213 7.89 25.13 14.48
N ALA A 214 7.45 26.05 15.33
CA ALA A 214 8.37 26.81 16.16
C ALA A 214 9.06 25.83 17.12
N ILE A 215 10.38 25.99 17.29
CA ILE A 215 11.18 25.20 18.24
C ILE A 215 10.75 25.56 19.66
#